data_AF-F9ZVL4-F1
#
_entry.id   AF-F9ZVL4-F1
#
_cell.length_a   1.000
_cell.length_b   1.000
_cell.length_c   1.000
_cell.angle_alpha   90.00
_cell.angle_beta   90.00
_cell.angle_gamma   90.00
#
_symmetry.space_group_name_H-M   'P 1'
#
loop_
_entity.id
_entity.type
_entity.pdbx_description
1 polymer ?
#
loop_
_entity_poly.entity_id
_entity_poly.type
_entity_poly.pdbx_seq_one_letter_code
_entity_poly.pdbx_strand_id
1 'polypeptide(L)'
;MESINEKIRQCALARIACLFDVDPATLALDSEFGIDLKASFISDFKTNEFDQLDYDIRDVADRPTLKELSSGKLVIRTVDDYCEHMVRCYYTKPAEVMHILRMDPS
;
A
#
# COMPACT_ATOMS: atom_id res chain seq x y z
N MET A 1 -2.22 -7.04 23.40
CA MET A 1 -1.27 -7.62 22.42
C MET A 1 -1.78 -7.20 21.08
N GLU A 2 -1.22 -6.15 20.48
CA GLU A 2 -1.55 -5.77 19.11
C GLU A 2 -1.08 -6.89 18.19
N SER A 3 -1.98 -7.36 17.32
CA SER A 3 -1.66 -8.41 16.37
C SER A 3 -0.68 -7.87 15.34
N ILE A 4 0.21 -8.71 14.79
CA ILE A 4 1.12 -8.30 13.71
C ILE A 4 0.36 -7.67 12.54
N ASN A 5 -0.86 -8.13 12.29
CA ASN A 5 -1.78 -7.59 11.29
C ASN A 5 -2.14 -6.12 11.56
N GLU A 6 -2.39 -5.74 12.81
CA GLU A 6 -2.67 -4.35 13.18
C GLU A 6 -1.46 -3.46 12.95
N LYS A 7 -0.25 -3.93 13.31
CA LYS A 7 1.00 -3.21 13.02
C LYS A 7 1.21 -3.00 11.53
N ILE A 8 0.98 -4.05 10.72
CA ILE A 8 1.10 -3.97 9.26
C ILE A 8 0.12 -2.95 8.71
N ARG A 9 -1.15 -2.97 9.16
CA ARG A 9 -2.16 -1.98 8.77
C ARG A 9 -1.74 -0.56 9.13
N GLN A 10 -1.25 -0.33 10.34
CA GLN A 10 -0.79 1.00 10.77
C GLN A 10 0.41 1.49 9.95
N CYS A 11 1.41 0.64 9.70
CA CYS A 11 2.55 1.02 8.87
C CYS A 11 2.18 1.20 7.41
N ALA A 12 1.27 0.38 6.87
CA ALA A 12 0.74 0.53 5.52
C ALA A 12 -0.01 1.86 5.36
N LEU A 13 -0.81 2.22 6.35
CA LEU A 13 -1.53 3.49 6.41
C LEU A 13 -0.56 4.68 6.49
N ALA A 14 0.46 4.59 7.35
CA ALA A 14 1.52 5.60 7.44
C ALA A 14 2.31 5.73 6.12
N ARG A 15 2.53 4.62 5.40
CA ARG A 15 3.18 4.63 4.09
C ARG A 15 2.32 5.35 3.05
N ILE A 16 1.03 5.06 2.98
CA ILE A 16 0.09 5.77 2.09
C ILE A 16 0.07 7.26 2.45
N ALA A 17 -0.08 7.59 3.72
CA ALA A 17 -0.08 8.97 4.18
C ALA A 17 1.20 9.71 3.76
N CYS A 18 2.35 9.06 3.89
CA CYS A 18 3.65 9.59 3.44
C CYS A 18 3.74 9.71 1.91
N LEU A 19 3.17 8.78 1.14
CA LEU A 19 3.18 8.83 -0.32
C LEU A 19 2.37 10.02 -0.81
N PHE A 20 1.13 10.16 -0.32
CA PHE A 20 0.17 11.20 -0.73
C PHE A 20 0.37 12.53 -0.01
N ASP A 21 1.40 12.68 0.83
CA ASP A 21 1.67 13.85 1.66
C ASP A 21 0.43 14.32 2.47
N VAL A 22 -0.33 13.35 2.99
CA VAL A 22 -1.53 13.58 3.80
C VAL A 22 -1.30 13.16 5.24
N ASP A 23 -2.08 13.72 6.15
CA ASP A 23 -1.97 13.37 7.56
C ASP A 23 -2.60 11.99 7.83
N PRO A 24 -1.87 11.03 8.43
CA PRO A 24 -2.38 9.68 8.66
C PRO A 24 -3.58 9.63 9.63
N ALA A 25 -3.76 10.64 10.49
CA ALA A 25 -4.92 10.70 11.37
C ALA A 25 -6.19 11.17 10.64
N THR A 26 -6.04 11.79 9.47
CA THR A 26 -7.16 12.20 8.60
C THR A 26 -7.51 11.15 7.55
N LEU A 27 -6.66 10.15 7.37
CA LEU A 27 -6.84 9.10 6.38
C LEU A 27 -7.89 8.08 6.85
N ALA A 28 -9.02 8.01 6.15
CA ALA A 28 -10.00 6.96 6.39
C ALA A 28 -9.59 5.67 5.65
N LEU A 29 -9.88 4.51 6.25
CA LEU A 29 -9.67 3.22 5.58
C LEU A 29 -10.54 3.10 4.30
N ASP A 30 -11.72 3.73 4.32
CA ASP A 30 -12.64 3.78 3.19
C ASP A 30 -12.24 4.82 2.12
N SER A 31 -11.16 5.59 2.33
CA SER A 31 -10.69 6.58 1.37
C SER A 31 -10.31 5.91 0.05
N GLU A 32 -10.99 6.30 -1.03
CA GLU A 32 -10.76 5.80 -2.38
C GLU A 32 -9.60 6.54 -3.05
N PHE A 33 -8.65 5.79 -3.60
CA PHE A 33 -7.57 6.31 -4.41
C PHE A 33 -8.11 6.90 -5.72
N GLY A 34 -7.73 8.14 -6.01
CA GLY A 34 -8.14 8.89 -7.20
C GLY A 34 -9.42 9.71 -7.00
N ILE A 35 -10.20 9.43 -5.95
CA ILE A 35 -11.38 10.21 -5.58
C ILE A 35 -11.07 11.07 -4.35
N ASP A 36 -10.79 10.41 -3.23
CA ASP A 36 -10.50 11.03 -1.93
C ASP A 36 -8.99 11.33 -1.83
N LEU A 37 -8.18 10.32 -2.18
CA LEU A 37 -6.72 10.44 -2.29
C LEU A 37 -6.32 10.74 -3.73
N LYS A 38 -6.31 12.02 -4.06
CA LYS A 38 -5.81 12.48 -5.36
C LYS A 38 -4.30 12.61 -5.29
N ALA A 39 -3.60 11.82 -6.09
CA ALA A 39 -2.19 12.08 -6.35
C ALA A 39 -2.05 13.50 -6.89
N SER A 40 -1.03 14.20 -6.41
CA SER A 40 -0.66 15.50 -6.95
C SER A 40 -0.44 15.33 -8.45
N PHE A 41 -1.04 16.21 -9.25
CA PHE A 41 -0.91 16.17 -10.70
C PHE A 41 0.52 16.61 -11.06
N ILE A 42 1.49 15.70 -10.97
CA ILE A 42 2.87 15.95 -11.35
C ILE A 42 2.95 15.76 -12.87
N SER A 43 3.52 16.73 -13.58
CA SER A 43 3.71 16.66 -15.03
C SER A 43 4.41 15.34 -15.43
N ASP A 44 3.89 14.71 -16.48
CA ASP A 44 4.20 13.47 -17.23
C ASP A 44 5.63 12.85 -17.23
N PHE A 45 6.62 13.43 -16.56
CA PHE A 45 8.01 12.98 -16.53
C PHE A 45 8.53 12.58 -15.14
N LYS A 46 7.71 12.59 -14.08
CA LYS A 46 8.08 12.09 -12.74
C LYS A 46 7.17 10.94 -12.31
N THR A 47 7.76 9.97 -11.63
CA THR A 47 7.08 8.87 -10.93
C THR A 47 6.03 9.47 -9.99
N ASN A 48 4.74 9.25 -10.28
CA ASN A 48 3.63 9.77 -9.45
C ASN A 48 3.47 8.94 -8.17
N GLU A 49 2.73 9.45 -7.18
CA GLU A 49 2.37 8.68 -5.97
C GLU A 49 1.76 7.32 -6.30
N PHE A 50 0.91 7.26 -7.34
CA PHE A 50 0.33 6.01 -7.84
C PHE A 50 1.35 5.03 -8.39
N ASP A 51 2.40 5.54 -9.04
CA ASP A 51 3.43 4.70 -9.63
C ASP A 51 4.31 4.11 -8.53
N GLN A 52 4.62 4.89 -7.48
CA GLN A 52 5.27 4.36 -6.28
C GLN A 52 4.38 3.36 -5.53
N LEU A 53 3.08 3.63 -5.42
CA LEU A 53 2.13 2.70 -4.81
C LEU A 53 2.05 1.38 -5.60
N ASP A 54 1.94 1.44 -6.93
CA ASP A 54 1.96 0.25 -7.79
C ASP A 54 3.29 -0.51 -7.63
N TYR A 55 4.41 0.20 -7.54
CA TYR A 55 5.71 -0.40 -7.29
C TYR A 55 5.76 -1.12 -5.94
N ASP A 56 5.33 -0.48 -4.85
CA ASP A 56 5.24 -1.06 -3.51
C ASP A 56 4.37 -2.33 -3.52
N ILE A 57 3.19 -2.28 -4.14
CA ILE A 57 2.27 -3.43 -4.27
C ILE A 57 2.95 -4.56 -5.04
N ARG A 58 3.62 -4.26 -6.15
CA ARG A 58 4.22 -5.27 -7.03
C ARG A 58 5.48 -5.90 -6.47
N ASP A 59 6.21 -5.16 -5.65
CA ASP A 59 7.40 -5.64 -4.96
C ASP A 59 7.01 -6.67 -3.89
N VAL A 60 6.02 -6.35 -3.06
CA VAL A 60 5.52 -7.28 -2.02
C VAL A 60 4.67 -8.42 -2.58
N ALA A 61 4.05 -8.23 -3.75
CA ALA A 61 3.20 -9.23 -4.38
C ALA A 61 4.02 -10.44 -4.87
N ASP A 62 3.49 -11.64 -4.62
CA ASP A 62 4.02 -12.86 -5.21
C ASP A 62 3.54 -13.02 -6.68
N ARG A 63 4.15 -13.92 -7.45
CA ARG A 63 3.77 -14.20 -8.84
C ARG A 63 2.26 -14.43 -9.07
N PRO A 64 1.52 -15.18 -8.23
CA PRO A 64 0.08 -15.34 -8.41
C PRO A 64 -0.67 -14.03 -8.14
N THR A 65 -0.27 -13.27 -7.13
CA THR A 65 -0.87 -11.97 -6.78
C THR A 65 -0.66 -10.94 -7.90
N LEU A 66 0.55 -10.86 -8.45
CA LEU A 66 0.87 -10.05 -9.64
C LEU A 66 0.00 -10.42 -10.84
N LYS A 67 -0.30 -11.71 -11.00
CA LYS A 67 -1.17 -12.21 -12.06
C LYS A 67 -2.63 -11.80 -11.82
N GLU A 68 -3.11 -11.82 -10.57
CA GLU A 68 -4.45 -11.34 -10.23
C GLU A 68 -4.58 -9.82 -10.41
N LEU A 69 -3.57 -9.05 -10.01
CA LEU A 69 -3.45 -7.61 -10.27
C LEU A 69 -3.47 -7.30 -11.77
N SER A 70 -2.61 -7.97 -12.54
CA SER A 70 -2.51 -7.78 -14.00
C SER A 70 -3.78 -8.23 -14.74
N SER A 71 -4.53 -9.18 -14.18
CA SER A 71 -5.80 -9.63 -14.75
C SER A 71 -6.98 -8.73 -14.33
N GLY A 72 -6.76 -7.69 -13.52
CA GLY A 72 -7.81 -6.83 -12.96
C GLY A 72 -8.72 -7.53 -11.95
N LYS A 73 -8.29 -8.68 -11.44
CA LYS A 73 -9.04 -9.52 -10.50
C LYS A 73 -8.80 -9.08 -9.06
N LEU A 74 -7.65 -8.47 -8.80
CA LEU A 74 -7.31 -7.75 -7.58
C LEU A 74 -7.09 -6.28 -7.98
N VAL A 75 -7.90 -5.37 -7.44
CA VAL A 75 -7.80 -3.93 -7.75
C VAL A 75 -7.83 -3.17 -6.44
N ILE A 76 -6.69 -2.59 -6.10
CA ILE A 76 -6.56 -1.79 -4.89
C ILE A 76 -7.17 -0.42 -5.15
N ARG A 77 -8.40 -0.21 -4.66
CA ARG A 77 -9.15 1.04 -4.83
C ARG A 77 -9.20 1.88 -3.56
N THR A 78 -9.12 1.26 -2.40
CA THR A 78 -9.20 1.93 -1.09
C THR A 78 -7.95 1.65 -0.27
N VAL A 79 -7.70 2.53 0.71
CA VAL A 79 -6.66 2.33 1.73
C VAL A 79 -6.83 0.98 2.45
N ASP A 80 -8.07 0.59 2.73
CA ASP A 80 -8.38 -0.70 3.36
C ASP A 80 -7.92 -1.88 2.48
N ASP A 81 -8.22 -1.85 1.18
CA ASP A 81 -7.80 -2.90 0.25
C ASP A 81 -6.27 -3.02 0.20
N TYR A 82 -5.56 -1.88 0.23
CA TYR A 82 -4.10 -1.88 0.32
C TYR A 82 -3.58 -2.48 1.63
N CYS A 83 -4.20 -2.09 2.75
CA CYS A 83 -3.87 -2.62 4.07
C CYS A 83 -4.08 -4.14 4.14
N GLU A 84 -5.22 -4.64 3.64
CA GLU A 84 -5.51 -6.07 3.57
C GLU A 84 -4.53 -6.80 2.63
N HIS A 85 -4.20 -6.17 1.49
CA HIS A 85 -3.22 -6.69 0.55
C HIS A 85 -1.83 -6.85 1.20
N MET A 86 -1.38 -5.85 1.94
CA MET A 86 -0.11 -5.89 2.67
C MET A 86 -0.09 -6.97 3.74
N VAL A 87 -1.17 -7.14 4.50
CA VAL A 87 -1.30 -8.23 5.47
C VAL A 87 -1.24 -9.59 4.76
N ARG A 88 -1.94 -9.75 3.64
CA ARG A 88 -1.94 -11.00 2.87
C ARG A 88 -0.55 -11.32 2.28
N CYS A 89 0.12 -10.31 1.75
CA CYS A 89 1.48 -10.44 1.24
C CYS A 89 2.47 -10.75 2.36
N TYR A 90 2.28 -10.25 3.57
CA TYR A 90 3.16 -10.54 4.71
C TYR A 90 3.20 -12.03 5.05
N TYR A 91 2.08 -12.74 4.96
CA TYR A 91 2.06 -14.19 5.18
C TYR A 91 2.82 -14.99 4.11
N THR A 92 3.04 -14.41 2.94
CA THR A 92 3.75 -15.06 1.82
C THR A 92 5.21 -14.61 1.74
N LYS A 93 5.45 -13.30 1.89
CA LYS A 93 6.73 -12.59 1.78
C LYS A 93 6.86 -11.56 2.92
N PRO A 94 7.09 -12.00 4.17
CA PRO A 94 7.15 -11.09 5.31
C PRO A 94 8.32 -10.10 5.22
N ALA A 95 9.46 -10.54 4.69
CA ALA A 95 10.66 -9.70 4.58
C ALA A 95 10.48 -8.51 3.62
N GLU A 96 9.81 -8.72 2.48
CA GLU A 96 9.56 -7.66 1.49
C GLU A 96 8.56 -6.65 2.05
N VAL A 97 7.47 -7.13 2.67
CA VAL A 97 6.51 -6.24 3.33
C VAL A 97 7.17 -5.44 4.44
N MET A 98 8.01 -6.05 5.27
CA MET A 98 8.75 -5.32 6.31
C MET A 98 9.69 -4.26 5.70
N HIS A 99 10.35 -4.58 4.58
CA HIS A 99 11.24 -3.65 3.88
C HIS A 99 10.49 -2.43 3.33
N ILE A 100 9.38 -2.68 2.62
CA ILE A 100 8.48 -1.66 2.07
C ILE A 100 7.90 -0.77 3.16
N LEU A 101 7.40 -1.39 4.23
CA LEU A 101 6.82 -0.68 5.37
C LEU A 101 7.88 -0.04 6.28
N ARG A 102 9.17 -0.21 5.97
CA ARG A 102 10.29 0.24 6.81
C ARG A 102 10.13 -0.19 8.27
N MET A 103 9.61 -1.39 8.48
CA MET A 103 9.64 -2.04 9.78
C MET A 103 11.05 -2.58 9.98
N ASP A 104 11.94 -1.75 10.52
CA ASP A 104 13.26 -2.22 10.94
C ASP A 104 13.11 -3.31 12.01
N PRO A 105 13.76 -4.47 11.85
CA PRO A 105 13.90 -5.43 12.94
C PRO A 105 14.87 -4.82 13.96
N SER A 106 14.33 -4.16 14.99
CA SER A 106 15.11 -3.79 16.17
C SER A 106 15.52 -5.02 16.97
#